data_AF-A0A415LEY6-F1
#
_entry.id   AF-A0A415LEY6-F1
#
_cell.length_a   1.000
_cell.length_b   1.000
_cell.length_c   1.000
_cell.angle_alpha   90.00
_cell.angle_beta   90.00
_cell.angle_gamma   90.00
#
_symmetry.space_group_name_H-M   'P 1'
#
loop_
_entity.id
_entity.type
_entity.pdbx_description
1 polymer ?
#
loop_
_entity_poly.entity_id
_entity_poly.type
_entity_poly.pdbx_seq_one_letter_code
_entity_poly.pdbx_strand_id
1 'polypeptide(L)'
;MHMQLDTTDGIEITSVDEFMKEISILNQNKKDPNAQLFFRGQAVDYWDIRPSIFRDQMLSIEHNLMTEPLRQVPSEFYNLSESFEIMEKYQHYGMCTRLLDITTNPLVALYFACEHYEKEEYRDSENKSPEKVSPQGMVYFKEDNMPLKYNDLDVRILSKMASYNMNNDCTLEEIIIKLYEDGIISIDKKKNWLEENGMSEFIHICQSVCTVLPIMNNDRLIRQSGAFLLPGKLTISNRGNSLKDAIITKSEANLRDEFEKNFFYISDDNKEQIRQELENCNVNEAHLFPELEYQLKYIRRHNEHLRRSVSYFEKFQNITKESVNTEENIRKYNSDILKKVMNEENIENEISKEIEQIFLDNQEVDWMKRDSVISRIKIQICKKLKNNGYKKSEADKIAKRIIDKIIHNKE
;
A
#
# COMPACT_ATOMS: atom_id res chain seq x y z
N MET A 1 10.08 -19.63 -10.68
CA MET A 1 9.58 -18.31 -11.12
C MET A 1 10.79 -17.58 -11.68
N HIS A 2 10.80 -17.25 -12.98
CA HIS A 2 11.95 -16.58 -13.60
C HIS A 2 12.09 -15.17 -13.01
N MET A 3 13.29 -14.86 -12.51
CA MET A 3 13.53 -13.82 -11.51
C MET A 3 14.43 -12.71 -12.05
N GLN A 4 14.13 -12.25 -13.26
CA GLN A 4 14.59 -10.95 -13.72
C GLN A 4 13.44 -10.36 -14.51
N LEU A 5 12.91 -9.23 -14.03
CA LEU A 5 11.97 -8.43 -14.81
C LEU A 5 12.57 -8.28 -16.20
N ASP A 6 11.83 -8.66 -17.23
CA ASP A 6 12.24 -8.40 -18.60
C ASP A 6 12.20 -6.89 -18.83
N THR A 7 13.33 -6.23 -18.64
CA THR A 7 13.46 -4.77 -18.76
C THR A 7 13.63 -4.30 -20.20
N THR A 8 13.48 -5.18 -21.20
CA THR A 8 13.68 -4.85 -22.61
C THR A 8 12.84 -3.64 -23.06
N ASP A 9 11.60 -3.54 -22.57
CA ASP A 9 10.69 -2.41 -22.85
C ASP A 9 10.50 -1.48 -21.64
N GLY A 10 11.25 -1.71 -20.55
CA GLY A 10 11.11 -1.01 -19.27
C GLY A 10 12.03 0.20 -19.14
N ILE A 11 11.52 1.28 -18.56
CA ILE A 11 12.29 2.47 -18.20
C ILE A 11 12.38 2.56 -16.67
N GLU A 12 13.59 2.57 -16.13
CA GLU A 12 13.80 2.73 -14.69
C GLU A 12 13.48 4.15 -14.26
N ILE A 13 12.79 4.28 -13.14
CA ILE A 13 12.48 5.57 -12.52
C ILE A 13 13.09 5.61 -11.12
N THR A 14 13.92 6.63 -10.89
CA THR A 14 14.64 6.82 -9.63
C THR A 14 14.13 8.03 -8.83
N SER A 15 13.39 8.94 -9.46
CA SER A 15 12.83 10.14 -8.83
C SER A 15 11.54 10.61 -9.52
N VAL A 16 10.77 11.48 -8.85
CA VAL A 16 9.56 12.10 -9.40
C VAL A 16 9.90 13.04 -10.57
N ASP A 17 11.03 13.75 -10.52
CA ASP A 17 11.47 14.64 -11.60
C ASP A 17 11.77 13.86 -12.90
N GLU A 18 12.51 12.75 -12.79
CA GLU A 18 12.78 11.85 -13.91
C GLU A 18 11.48 11.29 -14.49
N PHE A 19 10.57 10.83 -13.64
CA PHE A 19 9.27 10.33 -14.08
C PHE A 19 8.49 11.39 -14.86
N MET A 20 8.43 12.62 -14.37
CA MET A 20 7.70 13.70 -15.04
C MET A 20 8.31 14.10 -16.39
N LYS A 21 9.64 13.96 -16.56
CA LYS A 21 10.29 14.12 -17.86
C LYS A 21 9.85 13.03 -18.84
N GLU A 22 9.83 11.78 -18.40
CA GLU A 22 9.36 10.67 -19.23
C GLU A 22 7.87 10.81 -19.59
N ILE A 23 7.02 11.21 -18.65
CA ILE A 23 5.60 11.53 -18.94
C ILE A 23 5.47 12.65 -19.97
N SER A 24 6.36 13.65 -19.94
CA SER A 24 6.36 14.74 -20.93
C SER A 24 6.74 14.23 -22.32
N ILE A 25 7.72 13.34 -22.42
CA ILE A 25 8.14 12.67 -23.66
C ILE A 25 6.99 11.80 -24.21
N LEU A 26 6.34 11.00 -23.35
CA LEU A 26 5.17 10.21 -23.73
C LEU A 26 4.05 11.07 -24.30
N ASN A 27 3.73 12.20 -23.66
CA ASN A 27 2.68 13.10 -24.15
C ASN A 27 2.99 13.73 -25.51
N GLN A 28 4.27 13.98 -25.82
CA GLN A 28 4.70 14.51 -27.11
C GLN A 28 4.65 13.46 -28.23
N ASN A 29 4.83 12.19 -27.88
CA ASN A 29 4.94 11.07 -28.81
C ASN A 29 3.67 10.21 -28.92
N LYS A 30 2.52 10.70 -28.42
CA LYS A 30 1.25 9.97 -28.51
C LYS A 30 0.90 9.62 -29.95
N LYS A 31 0.32 8.43 -30.16
CA LYS A 31 -0.13 7.96 -31.48
C LYS A 31 -1.23 8.88 -32.04
N ASP A 32 -2.11 9.33 -31.15
CA ASP A 32 -3.11 10.36 -31.43
C ASP A 32 -2.94 11.55 -30.47
N PRO A 33 -2.73 12.78 -30.97
CA PRO A 33 -2.63 13.97 -30.12
C PRO A 33 -3.82 14.17 -29.16
N ASN A 34 -5.01 13.70 -29.54
CA ASN A 34 -6.24 13.82 -28.75
C ASN A 34 -6.43 12.66 -27.76
N ALA A 35 -5.61 11.61 -27.84
CA ALA A 35 -5.68 10.49 -26.89
C ALA A 35 -5.46 10.99 -25.47
N GLN A 36 -6.24 10.45 -24.54
CA GLN A 36 -5.99 10.59 -23.12
C GLN A 36 -5.10 9.43 -22.64
N LEU A 37 -4.16 9.74 -21.75
CA LEU A 37 -3.33 8.73 -21.10
C LEU A 37 -3.99 8.25 -19.80
N PHE A 38 -3.95 6.94 -19.60
CA PHE A 38 -4.36 6.29 -18.38
C PHE A 38 -3.21 5.44 -17.84
N PHE A 39 -3.06 5.40 -16.53
CA PHE A 39 -1.94 4.78 -15.83
C PHE A 39 -2.43 3.79 -14.80
N ARG A 40 -1.61 2.77 -14.52
CA ARG A 40 -1.82 1.82 -13.43
C ARG A 40 -0.50 1.55 -12.72
N GLY A 41 -0.46 1.88 -11.43
CA GLY A 41 0.63 1.50 -10.54
C GLY A 41 0.39 0.13 -9.90
N GLN A 42 1.44 -0.67 -9.77
CA GLN A 42 1.44 -1.91 -9.01
C GLN A 42 2.74 -2.04 -8.21
N ALA A 43 2.62 -2.41 -6.94
CA ALA A 43 3.75 -2.50 -6.02
C ALA A 43 4.75 -3.62 -6.37
N VAL A 44 4.30 -4.59 -7.16
CA VAL A 44 4.98 -5.87 -7.40
C VAL A 44 4.95 -6.22 -8.89
N ASP A 45 6.11 -6.59 -9.42
CA ASP A 45 6.39 -6.79 -10.84
C ASP A 45 5.83 -8.09 -11.41
N TYR A 46 5.72 -9.12 -10.59
CA TYR A 46 5.19 -10.43 -11.00
C TYR A 46 3.68 -10.59 -10.83
N TRP A 47 2.97 -9.55 -10.42
CA TRP A 47 1.51 -9.61 -10.36
C TRP A 47 0.90 -9.53 -11.75
N ASP A 48 0.02 -10.48 -12.05
CA ASP A 48 -0.85 -10.36 -13.22
C ASP A 48 -1.73 -9.11 -13.11
N ILE A 49 -1.95 -8.47 -14.26
CA ILE A 49 -2.87 -7.34 -14.38
C ILE A 49 -4.29 -7.88 -14.52
N ARG A 50 -4.92 -8.22 -13.40
CA ARG A 50 -6.30 -8.72 -13.39
C ARG A 50 -7.14 -8.09 -12.27
N PRO A 51 -8.44 -7.83 -12.53
CA PRO A 51 -9.40 -7.41 -11.51
C PRO A 51 -9.46 -8.38 -10.34
N SER A 52 -9.98 -7.91 -9.20
CA SER A 52 -10.10 -8.70 -7.98
C SER A 52 -11.04 -9.91 -8.16
N ILE A 53 -12.10 -9.80 -8.97
CA ILE A 53 -13.01 -10.93 -9.23
C ILE A 53 -12.37 -12.08 -10.03
N PHE A 54 -11.30 -11.80 -10.79
CA PHE A 54 -10.53 -12.80 -11.53
C PHE A 54 -9.45 -13.48 -10.67
N ARG A 55 -9.48 -13.26 -9.35
CA ARG A 55 -8.58 -13.91 -8.40
C ARG A 55 -9.36 -14.93 -7.59
N ASP A 56 -8.65 -15.93 -7.08
CA ASP A 56 -9.16 -16.91 -6.11
C ASP A 56 -10.47 -17.60 -6.53
N GLN A 57 -10.68 -17.79 -7.83
CA GLN A 57 -11.87 -18.44 -8.42
C GLN A 57 -13.21 -17.76 -8.09
N MET A 58 -13.19 -16.50 -7.65
CA MET A 58 -14.38 -15.74 -7.25
C MET A 58 -15.33 -15.46 -8.42
N LEU A 59 -14.82 -15.46 -9.66
CA LEU A 59 -15.59 -15.28 -10.88
C LEU A 59 -16.77 -16.27 -11.01
N SER A 60 -16.61 -17.49 -10.50
CA SER A 60 -17.65 -18.53 -10.50
C SER A 60 -18.91 -18.16 -9.71
N ILE A 61 -18.76 -17.28 -8.71
CA ILE A 61 -19.84 -16.83 -7.82
C ILE A 61 -20.16 -15.34 -7.99
N GLU A 62 -19.64 -14.69 -9.04
CA GLU A 62 -19.80 -13.26 -9.29
C GLU A 62 -21.28 -12.81 -9.25
N HIS A 63 -22.19 -13.62 -9.78
CA HIS A 63 -23.62 -13.33 -9.76
C HIS A 63 -24.20 -13.21 -8.34
N ASN A 64 -23.73 -14.03 -7.41
CA ASN A 64 -24.11 -13.96 -5.99
C ASN A 64 -23.48 -12.74 -5.33
N LEU A 65 -22.20 -12.48 -5.63
CA LEU A 65 -21.48 -11.30 -5.14
C LEU A 65 -22.15 -10.00 -5.59
N MET A 66 -22.72 -9.98 -6.80
CA MET A 66 -23.44 -8.80 -7.31
C MET A 66 -24.83 -8.60 -6.71
N THR A 67 -25.43 -9.63 -6.09
CA THR A 67 -26.84 -9.60 -5.65
C THR A 67 -26.99 -9.63 -4.12
N GLU A 68 -26.09 -10.32 -3.41
CA GLU A 68 -26.16 -10.46 -1.95
C GLU A 68 -26.07 -9.14 -1.17
N PRO A 69 -25.18 -8.19 -1.50
CA PRO A 69 -25.13 -6.93 -0.76
C PRO A 69 -26.41 -6.10 -0.91
N LEU A 70 -27.07 -6.15 -2.08
CA LEU A 70 -28.37 -5.50 -2.30
C LEU A 70 -29.45 -6.07 -1.38
N ARG A 71 -29.36 -7.37 -1.06
CA ARG A 71 -30.27 -8.05 -0.13
C ARG A 71 -29.96 -7.74 1.33
N GLN A 72 -28.67 -7.67 1.70
CA GLN A 72 -28.24 -7.51 3.09
C GLN A 72 -28.30 -6.06 3.58
N VAL A 73 -27.95 -5.10 2.73
CA VAL A 73 -27.89 -3.68 3.10
C VAL A 73 -28.56 -2.80 2.03
N PRO A 74 -29.85 -3.02 1.71
CA PRO A 74 -30.54 -2.30 0.63
C PRO A 74 -30.54 -0.78 0.80
N SER A 75 -30.46 -0.30 2.05
CA SER A 75 -30.42 1.13 2.37
C SER A 75 -29.26 1.89 1.74
N GLU A 76 -28.14 1.20 1.51
CA GLU A 76 -26.96 1.78 0.88
C GLU A 76 -27.12 1.96 -0.64
N PHE A 77 -28.12 1.36 -1.27
CA PHE A 77 -28.26 1.30 -2.73
C PHE A 77 -29.53 1.95 -3.28
N TYR A 78 -30.40 2.53 -2.42
CA TYR A 78 -31.67 3.12 -2.87
C TYR A 78 -31.53 4.20 -3.96
N ASN A 79 -30.41 4.91 -3.98
CA ASN A 79 -30.15 6.01 -4.93
C ASN A 79 -29.33 5.56 -6.15
N LEU A 80 -28.94 4.29 -6.24
CA LEU A 80 -28.13 3.75 -7.33
C LEU A 80 -29.02 2.93 -8.26
N SER A 81 -29.20 3.40 -9.49
CA SER A 81 -30.05 2.72 -10.49
C SER A 81 -29.24 1.86 -11.45
N GLU A 82 -27.98 2.22 -11.74
CA GLU A 82 -27.16 1.53 -12.74
C GLU A 82 -26.23 0.50 -12.09
N SER A 83 -26.06 -0.66 -12.74
CA SER A 83 -25.22 -1.75 -12.23
C SER A 83 -23.75 -1.37 -12.07
N PHE A 84 -23.25 -0.42 -12.87
CA PHE A 84 -21.87 0.05 -12.79
C PHE A 84 -21.58 0.82 -11.50
N GLU A 85 -22.45 1.76 -11.11
CA GLU A 85 -22.29 2.53 -9.86
C GLU A 85 -22.34 1.62 -8.62
N ILE A 86 -23.14 0.55 -8.68
CA ILE A 86 -23.16 -0.49 -7.66
C ILE A 86 -21.79 -1.20 -7.56
N MET A 87 -21.18 -1.56 -8.70
CA MET A 87 -19.84 -2.16 -8.73
C MET A 87 -18.76 -1.21 -8.19
N GLU A 88 -18.82 0.07 -8.52
CA GLU A 88 -17.89 1.07 -7.95
C GLU A 88 -17.99 1.13 -6.43
N LYS A 89 -19.22 1.17 -5.91
CA LYS A 89 -19.46 1.17 -4.47
C LYS A 89 -18.95 -0.12 -3.82
N TYR A 90 -19.15 -1.27 -4.44
CA TYR A 90 -18.59 -2.55 -3.98
C TYR A 90 -17.06 -2.51 -3.91
N GLN A 91 -16.40 -2.06 -4.98
CA GLN A 91 -14.94 -1.94 -5.03
C GLN A 91 -14.42 -0.98 -3.96
N HIS A 92 -15.10 0.14 -3.74
CA HIS A 92 -14.73 1.12 -2.71
C HIS A 92 -14.67 0.49 -1.32
N TYR A 93 -15.62 -0.38 -0.97
CA TYR A 93 -15.65 -1.10 0.31
C TYR A 93 -14.93 -2.45 0.30
N GLY A 94 -14.13 -2.74 -0.74
CA GLY A 94 -13.25 -3.92 -0.80
C GLY A 94 -13.92 -5.22 -1.26
N MET A 95 -15.13 -5.16 -1.81
CA MET A 95 -15.73 -6.31 -2.48
C MET A 95 -15.06 -6.53 -3.84
N CYS A 96 -14.85 -7.79 -4.22
CA CYS A 96 -14.23 -8.11 -5.50
C CYS A 96 -15.19 -7.84 -6.65
N THR A 97 -14.71 -7.17 -7.70
CA THR A 97 -15.50 -6.80 -8.89
C THR A 97 -14.67 -6.94 -10.17
N ARG A 98 -15.30 -6.77 -11.34
CA ARG A 98 -14.60 -6.73 -12.64
C ARG A 98 -13.81 -5.45 -12.85
N LEU A 99 -14.05 -4.40 -12.07
CA LEU A 99 -13.39 -3.13 -12.27
C LEU A 99 -11.91 -3.27 -11.93
N LEU A 100 -11.06 -2.86 -12.86
CA LEU A 100 -9.62 -2.72 -12.62
C LEU A 100 -9.30 -1.23 -12.51
N ASP A 101 -8.76 -0.81 -11.36
CA ASP A 101 -8.42 0.59 -11.12
C ASP A 101 -7.31 1.06 -12.09
N ILE A 102 -7.58 2.19 -12.73
CA ILE A 102 -6.61 3.00 -13.47
C ILE A 102 -6.76 4.46 -13.04
N THR A 103 -5.81 5.30 -13.37
CA THR A 103 -5.84 6.72 -13.02
C THR A 103 -5.41 7.56 -14.19
N THR A 104 -6.00 8.75 -14.30
CA THR A 104 -5.56 9.79 -15.26
C THR A 104 -4.37 10.59 -14.72
N ASN A 105 -4.02 10.42 -13.44
CA ASN A 105 -2.90 11.11 -12.81
C ASN A 105 -1.68 10.18 -12.70
N PRO A 106 -0.59 10.44 -13.44
CA PRO A 106 0.59 9.58 -13.42
C PRO A 106 1.25 9.50 -12.04
N LEU A 107 1.19 10.57 -11.22
CA LEU A 107 1.77 10.56 -9.87
C LEU A 107 1.01 9.63 -8.91
N VAL A 108 -0.30 9.48 -9.11
CA VAL A 108 -1.11 8.51 -8.34
C VAL A 108 -0.69 7.09 -8.70
N ALA A 109 -0.44 6.81 -9.98
CA ALA A 109 0.10 5.51 -10.39
C ALA A 109 1.50 5.26 -9.81
N LEU A 110 2.39 6.27 -9.84
CA LEU A 110 3.71 6.17 -9.25
C LEU A 110 3.64 5.88 -7.74
N TYR A 111 2.72 6.52 -7.02
CA TYR A 111 2.48 6.27 -5.60
C TYR A 111 2.17 4.79 -5.31
N PHE A 112 1.25 4.20 -6.08
CA PHE A 112 0.89 2.78 -5.93
C PHE A 112 2.02 1.84 -6.34
N ALA A 113 2.83 2.23 -7.33
CA ALA A 113 4.01 1.45 -7.71
C ALA A 113 5.10 1.46 -6.62
N CYS A 114 5.18 2.54 -5.84
CA CYS A 114 6.15 2.69 -4.75
C CYS A 114 5.65 2.13 -3.41
N GLU A 115 4.54 1.39 -3.37
CA GLU A 115 4.13 0.69 -2.16
C GLU A 115 5.13 -0.42 -1.82
N HIS A 116 5.49 -0.49 -0.53
CA HIS A 116 6.46 -1.47 -0.03
C HIS A 116 5.76 -2.82 0.14
N TYR A 117 6.47 -3.88 -0.26
CA TYR A 117 5.99 -5.25 -0.11
C TYR A 117 7.05 -6.08 0.61
N GLU A 118 6.62 -7.12 1.32
CA GLU A 118 7.57 -7.96 2.07
C GLU A 118 8.53 -8.69 1.12
N LYS A 119 9.78 -8.88 1.57
CA LYS A 119 10.78 -9.63 0.81
C LYS A 119 10.34 -11.09 0.71
N GLU A 120 10.19 -11.59 -0.50
CA GLU A 120 9.90 -13.00 -0.73
C GLU A 120 11.18 -13.83 -0.77
N GLU A 121 11.11 -15.06 -0.26
CA GLU A 121 12.21 -16.01 -0.27
C GLU A 121 12.27 -16.72 -1.62
N TYR A 122 13.33 -16.48 -2.37
CA TYR A 122 13.57 -17.12 -3.64
C TYR A 122 14.56 -18.26 -3.47
N ARG A 123 14.23 -19.42 -4.03
CA ARG A 123 15.17 -20.53 -4.19
C ARG A 123 15.49 -20.65 -5.66
N ASP A 124 16.70 -20.30 -6.02
CA ASP A 124 17.24 -20.61 -7.34
C ASP A 124 17.42 -22.13 -7.46
N SER A 125 17.17 -22.67 -8.66
CA SER A 125 17.46 -24.06 -8.99
C SER A 125 18.96 -24.37 -9.00
N GLU A 126 19.83 -23.36 -9.10
CA GLU A 126 21.30 -23.50 -9.07
C GLU A 126 21.93 -23.09 -7.72
N ASN A 127 21.45 -22.03 -7.07
CA ASN A 127 21.88 -21.64 -5.71
C ASN A 127 21.05 -22.31 -4.59
N LYS A 128 21.72 -23.11 -3.75
CA LYS A 128 21.11 -23.80 -2.59
C LYS A 128 20.70 -22.87 -1.43
N SER A 129 21.04 -21.58 -1.47
CA SER A 129 20.69 -20.61 -0.44
C SER A 129 19.54 -19.73 -0.89
N PRO A 130 18.45 -19.63 -0.11
CA PRO A 130 17.36 -18.74 -0.45
C PRO A 130 17.81 -17.28 -0.36
N GLU A 131 17.63 -16.51 -1.43
CA GLU A 131 17.84 -15.06 -1.44
C GLU A 131 16.51 -14.34 -1.21
N LYS A 132 16.53 -13.31 -0.38
CA LYS A 132 15.36 -12.46 -0.11
C LYS A 132 15.45 -11.21 -0.96
N VAL A 133 14.65 -11.14 -2.02
CA VAL A 133 14.63 -9.99 -2.94
C VAL A 133 13.31 -9.26 -2.76
N SER A 134 13.37 -7.94 -2.69
CA SER A 134 12.17 -7.10 -2.69
C SER A 134 11.64 -6.96 -4.12
N PRO A 135 10.32 -7.02 -4.33
CA PRO A 135 9.74 -6.85 -5.65
C PRO A 135 9.84 -5.41 -6.16
N GLN A 136 9.89 -5.27 -7.48
CA GLN A 136 9.94 -3.97 -8.14
C GLN A 136 8.54 -3.39 -8.32
N GLY A 137 8.43 -2.07 -8.22
CA GLY A 137 7.22 -1.33 -8.56
C GLY A 137 7.07 -1.18 -10.06
N MET A 138 5.84 -1.19 -10.57
CA MET A 138 5.52 -1.06 -11.99
C MET A 138 4.50 0.04 -12.24
N VAL A 139 4.72 0.87 -13.26
CA VAL A 139 3.70 1.76 -13.82
C VAL A 139 3.45 1.40 -15.28
N TYR A 140 2.25 0.88 -15.54
CA TYR A 140 1.75 0.63 -16.89
C TYR A 140 0.94 1.83 -17.37
N PHE A 141 0.89 2.04 -18.68
CA PHE A 141 0.08 3.10 -19.28
C PHE A 141 -0.58 2.66 -20.58
N LYS A 142 -1.66 3.35 -20.94
CA LYS A 142 -2.35 3.18 -22.23
C LYS A 142 -2.87 4.51 -22.75
N GLU A 143 -2.97 4.60 -24.06
CA GLU A 143 -3.66 5.69 -24.76
C GLU A 143 -5.10 5.25 -25.08
N ASP A 144 -6.07 6.12 -24.83
CA ASP A 144 -7.45 5.89 -25.25
C ASP A 144 -8.07 7.17 -25.83
N ASN A 145 -8.63 7.04 -27.03
CA ASN A 145 -9.24 8.15 -27.77
C ASN A 145 -10.72 8.33 -27.43
N MET A 146 -11.39 7.28 -26.96
CA MET A 146 -12.83 7.27 -26.76
C MET A 146 -13.17 6.51 -25.48
N PRO A 147 -12.73 7.00 -24.31
CA PRO A 147 -13.17 6.41 -23.06
C PRO A 147 -14.69 6.57 -22.93
N LEU A 148 -15.35 5.51 -22.47
CA LEU A 148 -16.79 5.45 -22.31
C LEU A 148 -17.22 6.08 -20.99
N LYS A 149 -18.45 6.58 -20.95
CA LYS A 149 -19.10 7.02 -19.71
C LYS A 149 -19.77 5.85 -19.02
N TYR A 150 -19.94 5.97 -17.71
CA TYR A 150 -20.63 4.99 -16.87
C TYR A 150 -22.01 4.51 -17.39
N ASN A 151 -22.72 5.33 -18.17
CA ASN A 151 -24.05 5.03 -18.71
C ASN A 151 -24.07 4.68 -20.20
N ASP A 152 -22.91 4.58 -20.86
CA ASP A 152 -22.85 4.10 -22.24
C ASP A 152 -23.31 2.64 -22.33
N LEU A 153 -23.84 2.27 -23.50
CA LEU A 153 -24.53 0.99 -23.69
C LEU A 153 -23.65 -0.21 -23.33
N ASP A 154 -22.41 -0.23 -23.81
CA ASP A 154 -21.45 -1.32 -23.59
C ASP A 154 -21.14 -1.49 -22.09
N VAL A 155 -20.97 -0.38 -21.37
CA VAL A 155 -20.74 -0.38 -19.92
C VAL A 155 -21.95 -0.95 -19.19
N ARG A 156 -23.16 -0.51 -19.55
CA ARG A 156 -24.41 -1.01 -18.96
C ARG A 156 -24.60 -2.51 -19.20
N ILE A 157 -24.29 -2.97 -20.42
CA ILE A 157 -24.35 -4.40 -20.79
C ILE A 157 -23.37 -5.21 -19.94
N LEU A 158 -22.09 -4.87 -19.96
CA LEU A 158 -21.06 -5.62 -19.26
C LEU A 158 -21.28 -5.63 -17.74
N SER A 159 -21.67 -4.49 -17.17
CA SER A 159 -21.97 -4.37 -15.75
C SER A 159 -23.19 -5.22 -15.36
N LYS A 160 -24.25 -5.21 -16.16
CA LYS A 160 -25.42 -6.05 -15.90
C LYS A 160 -25.09 -7.54 -16.04
N MET A 161 -24.30 -7.92 -17.03
CA MET A 161 -23.89 -9.31 -17.26
C MET A 161 -23.08 -9.91 -16.11
N ALA A 162 -22.38 -9.09 -15.31
CA ALA A 162 -21.74 -9.55 -14.07
C ALA A 162 -22.75 -10.19 -13.10
N SER A 163 -24.00 -9.70 -13.06
CA SER A 163 -25.07 -10.24 -12.20
C SER A 163 -25.70 -11.54 -12.73
N TYR A 164 -25.44 -11.92 -13.98
CA TYR A 164 -26.02 -13.13 -14.55
C TYR A 164 -25.24 -14.38 -14.15
N ASN A 165 -25.96 -15.44 -13.78
CA ASN A 165 -25.39 -16.78 -13.64
C ASN A 165 -25.20 -17.38 -15.04
N MET A 166 -23.94 -17.63 -15.41
CA MET A 166 -23.51 -18.23 -16.68
C MET A 166 -22.81 -19.58 -16.49
N ASN A 167 -23.02 -20.24 -15.34
CA ASN A 167 -22.36 -21.51 -15.03
C ASN A 167 -23.03 -22.72 -15.72
N ASN A 168 -24.27 -22.57 -16.20
CA ASN A 168 -25.09 -23.65 -16.76
C ASN A 168 -25.30 -23.50 -18.27
N ASP A 169 -24.21 -23.47 -19.05
CA ASP A 169 -24.24 -23.44 -20.52
C ASP A 169 -25.25 -22.43 -21.13
N CYS A 170 -25.16 -21.16 -20.73
CA CYS A 170 -26.02 -20.11 -21.28
C CYS A 170 -25.68 -19.80 -22.75
N THR A 171 -26.70 -19.61 -23.59
CA THR A 171 -26.51 -19.24 -25.00
C THR A 171 -26.44 -17.72 -25.19
N LEU A 172 -25.89 -17.26 -26.32
CA LEU A 172 -25.91 -15.84 -26.70
C LEU A 172 -27.35 -15.31 -26.83
N GLU A 173 -28.26 -16.09 -27.42
CA GLU A 173 -29.67 -15.69 -27.55
C GLU A 173 -30.33 -15.48 -26.17
N GLU A 174 -30.10 -16.39 -25.22
CA GLU A 174 -30.64 -16.26 -23.86
C GLU A 174 -30.15 -14.98 -23.15
N ILE A 175 -28.87 -14.63 -23.31
CA ILE A 175 -28.32 -13.40 -22.74
C ILE A 175 -28.92 -12.16 -23.39
N ILE A 176 -29.05 -12.13 -24.72
CA ILE A 176 -29.66 -11.01 -25.44
C ILE A 176 -31.12 -10.82 -25.01
N ILE A 177 -31.87 -11.92 -24.84
CA ILE A 177 -33.25 -11.88 -24.35
C ILE A 177 -33.30 -11.30 -22.93
N LYS A 178 -32.44 -11.77 -22.01
CA LYS A 178 -32.36 -11.26 -20.64
C LYS A 178 -32.02 -9.77 -20.58
N LEU A 179 -31.04 -9.32 -21.37
CA LEU A 179 -30.67 -7.90 -21.44
C LEU A 179 -31.84 -7.02 -21.89
N TYR A 180 -32.70 -7.52 -22.78
CA TYR A 180 -33.91 -6.82 -23.19
C TYR A 180 -34.98 -6.83 -22.09
N GLU A 181 -35.20 -7.98 -21.43
CA GLU A 181 -36.15 -8.11 -20.32
C GLU A 181 -35.78 -7.22 -19.13
N ASP A 182 -34.48 -7.06 -18.86
CA ASP A 182 -33.93 -6.15 -17.86
C ASP A 182 -33.92 -4.67 -18.31
N GLY A 183 -34.37 -4.36 -19.53
CA GLY A 183 -34.46 -2.98 -20.05
C GLY A 183 -33.11 -2.33 -20.38
N ILE A 184 -32.04 -3.12 -20.53
CA ILE A 184 -30.71 -2.59 -20.88
C ILE A 184 -30.65 -2.23 -22.37
N ILE A 185 -31.22 -3.08 -23.23
CA ILE A 185 -31.22 -2.90 -24.69
C ILE A 185 -32.63 -2.69 -25.25
N SER A 186 -32.73 -1.99 -26.37
CA SER A 186 -34.00 -1.78 -27.08
C SER A 186 -34.46 -3.02 -27.85
N ILE A 187 -35.74 -3.07 -28.21
CA ILE A 187 -36.30 -4.13 -29.05
C ILE A 187 -35.60 -4.21 -30.42
N ASP A 188 -35.18 -3.07 -30.97
CA ASP A 188 -34.49 -3.00 -32.26
C ASP A 188 -33.07 -3.59 -32.16
N LYS A 189 -32.34 -3.28 -31.08
CA LYS A 189 -31.03 -3.88 -30.79
C LYS A 189 -31.15 -5.39 -30.59
N LYS A 190 -32.15 -5.86 -29.84
CA LYS A 190 -32.45 -7.29 -29.69
C LYS A 190 -32.66 -7.96 -31.04
N LYS A 191 -33.51 -7.40 -31.91
CA LYS A 191 -33.77 -7.98 -33.24
C LYS A 191 -32.50 -8.03 -34.09
N ASN A 192 -31.77 -6.93 -34.16
CA ASN A 192 -30.51 -6.84 -34.92
C ASN A 192 -29.47 -7.86 -34.43
N TRP A 193 -29.28 -7.99 -33.11
CA TRP A 193 -28.28 -8.92 -32.57
C TRP A 193 -28.70 -10.37 -32.65
N LEU A 194 -29.99 -10.68 -32.81
CA LEU A 194 -30.47 -12.00 -33.16
C LEU A 194 -30.39 -12.29 -34.68
N GLU A 195 -29.79 -11.42 -35.47
CA GLU A 195 -29.37 -11.70 -36.85
C GLU A 195 -27.85 -11.94 -36.90
N GLU A 196 -27.35 -12.77 -37.81
CA GLU A 196 -25.93 -13.17 -37.84
C GLU A 196 -24.96 -11.97 -37.93
N ASN A 197 -25.28 -10.98 -38.77
CA ASN A 197 -24.45 -9.80 -38.96
C ASN A 197 -24.39 -8.92 -37.69
N GLY A 198 -25.52 -8.76 -36.99
CA GLY A 198 -25.58 -7.97 -35.77
C GLY A 198 -24.98 -8.70 -34.56
N MET A 199 -24.99 -10.04 -34.53
CA MET A 199 -24.44 -10.82 -33.42
C MET A 199 -22.92 -10.59 -33.23
N SER A 200 -22.20 -10.32 -34.31
CA SER A 200 -20.76 -10.00 -34.25
C SER A 200 -20.48 -8.73 -33.43
N GLU A 201 -21.37 -7.73 -33.50
CA GLU A 201 -21.29 -6.51 -32.67
C GLU A 201 -21.42 -6.87 -31.18
N PHE A 202 -22.42 -7.69 -30.82
CA PHE A 202 -22.62 -8.13 -29.43
C PHE A 202 -21.44 -8.96 -28.90
N ILE A 203 -20.94 -9.89 -29.71
CA ILE A 203 -19.75 -10.70 -29.39
C ILE A 203 -18.55 -9.80 -29.12
N HIS A 204 -18.34 -8.77 -29.95
CA HIS A 204 -17.26 -7.81 -29.76
C HIS A 204 -17.36 -7.10 -28.42
N ILE A 205 -18.54 -6.61 -28.03
CA ILE A 205 -18.79 -5.99 -26.72
C ILE A 205 -18.47 -6.97 -25.58
N CYS A 206 -18.90 -8.24 -25.68
CA CYS A 206 -18.65 -9.25 -24.66
C CYS A 206 -17.17 -9.60 -24.46
N GLN A 207 -16.32 -9.36 -25.47
CA GLN A 207 -14.90 -9.74 -25.46
C GLN A 207 -13.95 -8.54 -25.28
N SER A 208 -14.44 -7.32 -25.48
CA SER A 208 -13.65 -6.10 -25.34
C SER A 208 -13.40 -5.72 -23.87
N VAL A 209 -12.51 -4.75 -23.69
CA VAL A 209 -12.26 -4.09 -22.39
C VAL A 209 -12.60 -2.62 -22.58
N CYS A 210 -13.59 -2.14 -21.83
CA CYS A 210 -13.97 -0.74 -21.87
C CYS A 210 -13.11 0.08 -20.90
N THR A 211 -12.54 1.18 -21.37
CA THR A 211 -12.07 2.26 -20.48
C THR A 211 -13.27 3.08 -20.08
N VAL A 212 -13.55 3.20 -18.78
CA VAL A 212 -14.75 3.84 -18.26
C VAL A 212 -14.39 5.02 -17.37
N LEU A 213 -14.97 6.18 -17.71
CA LEU A 213 -14.97 7.38 -16.88
C LEU A 213 -16.17 7.31 -15.93
N PRO A 214 -15.90 7.22 -14.62
CA PRO A 214 -16.92 7.04 -13.61
C PRO A 214 -17.66 8.35 -13.28
N ILE A 215 -18.74 8.25 -12.51
CA ILE A 215 -19.30 9.43 -11.84
C ILE A 215 -18.37 9.79 -10.69
N MET A 216 -17.96 11.05 -10.63
CA MET A 216 -17.13 11.57 -9.54
C MET A 216 -17.98 11.89 -8.29
N ASN A 217 -18.72 10.90 -7.76
CA ASN A 217 -19.59 11.03 -6.59
C ASN A 217 -18.91 10.53 -5.28
N ASN A 218 -17.68 10.02 -5.39
CA ASN A 218 -16.92 9.45 -4.30
C ASN A 218 -15.60 10.22 -4.11
N ASP A 219 -15.35 10.72 -2.90
CA ASP A 219 -14.16 11.53 -2.59
C ASP A 219 -12.83 10.80 -2.87
N ARG A 220 -12.77 9.49 -2.60
CA ARG A 220 -11.57 8.69 -2.86
C ARG A 220 -11.30 8.62 -4.36
N LEU A 221 -12.33 8.38 -5.15
CA LEU A 221 -12.23 8.36 -6.61
C LEU A 221 -11.77 9.71 -7.18
N ILE A 222 -12.29 10.81 -6.63
CA ILE A 222 -11.87 12.20 -6.96
C ILE A 222 -10.38 12.40 -6.68
N ARG A 223 -9.94 12.11 -5.45
CA ARG A 223 -8.54 12.30 -5.03
C ARG A 223 -7.56 11.45 -5.83
N GLN A 224 -7.98 10.27 -6.25
CA GLN A 224 -7.16 9.37 -7.06
C GLN A 224 -7.23 9.68 -8.56
N SER A 225 -8.05 10.64 -8.99
CA SER A 225 -8.35 10.90 -10.42
C SER A 225 -8.68 9.60 -11.15
N GLY A 226 -9.47 8.75 -10.48
CA GLY A 226 -9.65 7.35 -10.83
C GLY A 226 -10.56 7.16 -12.04
N ALA A 227 -10.25 6.14 -12.80
CA ALA A 227 -11.05 5.58 -13.88
C ALA A 227 -10.95 4.05 -13.80
N PHE A 228 -11.69 3.33 -14.65
CA PHE A 228 -11.71 1.88 -14.58
C PHE A 228 -11.50 1.25 -15.95
N LEU A 229 -10.84 0.09 -15.98
CA LEU A 229 -11.07 -0.87 -17.05
C LEU A 229 -12.19 -1.83 -16.63
N LEU A 230 -13.17 -2.01 -17.51
CA LEU A 230 -14.25 -2.97 -17.36
C LEU A 230 -14.08 -4.08 -18.41
N PRO A 231 -13.51 -5.23 -18.06
CA PRO A 231 -13.31 -6.33 -18.97
C PRO A 231 -14.59 -7.14 -19.16
N GLY A 232 -15.03 -7.25 -20.41
CA GLY A 232 -15.94 -8.32 -20.83
C GLY A 232 -15.21 -9.66 -20.72
N LYS A 233 -14.20 -9.86 -21.59
CA LYS A 233 -13.34 -11.06 -21.67
C LYS A 233 -14.13 -12.36 -21.46
N LEU A 234 -15.31 -12.46 -22.06
CA LEU A 234 -16.18 -13.63 -21.97
C LEU A 234 -15.80 -14.64 -23.06
N THR A 235 -15.71 -15.91 -22.68
CA THR A 235 -15.39 -16.98 -23.62
C THR A 235 -16.67 -17.41 -24.33
N ILE A 236 -16.63 -17.41 -25.66
CA ILE A 236 -17.74 -17.79 -26.51
C ILE A 236 -17.32 -19.02 -27.29
N SER A 237 -18.06 -20.11 -27.13
CA SER A 237 -17.78 -21.39 -27.77
C SER A 237 -18.93 -21.77 -28.69
N ASN A 238 -18.67 -21.71 -30.00
CA ASN A 238 -19.65 -22.12 -31.00
C ASN A 238 -19.61 -23.64 -31.17
N ARG A 239 -20.55 -24.34 -30.52
CA ARG A 239 -20.71 -25.80 -30.63
C ARG A 239 -21.90 -26.21 -31.50
N GLY A 240 -22.69 -25.25 -31.98
CA GLY A 240 -23.90 -25.46 -32.77
C GLY A 240 -23.73 -25.13 -34.25
N ASN A 241 -24.85 -25.13 -34.98
CA ASN A 241 -24.90 -24.74 -36.39
C ASN A 241 -25.07 -23.21 -36.58
N SER A 242 -25.45 -22.50 -35.51
CA SER A 242 -25.77 -21.06 -35.51
C SER A 242 -25.05 -20.36 -34.37
N LEU A 243 -24.64 -19.11 -34.59
CA LEU A 243 -24.03 -18.27 -33.54
C LEU A 243 -24.98 -18.04 -32.35
N LYS A 244 -26.30 -18.10 -32.56
CA LYS A 244 -27.30 -17.94 -31.49
C LYS A 244 -27.15 -18.98 -30.38
N ASP A 245 -26.79 -20.20 -30.78
CA ASP A 245 -26.62 -21.36 -29.90
C ASP A 245 -25.22 -21.42 -29.30
N ALA A 246 -24.34 -20.45 -29.61
CA ALA A 246 -23.01 -20.41 -29.04
C ALA A 246 -23.09 -20.20 -27.52
N ILE A 247 -22.31 -20.97 -26.78
CA ILE A 247 -22.28 -20.94 -25.33
C ILE A 247 -21.34 -19.82 -24.87
N ILE A 248 -21.86 -18.93 -24.02
CA ILE A 248 -21.10 -17.83 -23.41
C ILE A 248 -20.82 -18.14 -21.94
N THR A 249 -19.55 -18.01 -21.56
CA THR A 249 -19.06 -18.31 -20.21
C THR A 249 -18.15 -17.21 -19.70
N LYS A 250 -18.11 -17.04 -18.37
CA LYS A 250 -17.19 -16.12 -17.72
C LYS A 250 -15.79 -16.73 -17.72
N SER A 251 -14.80 -15.92 -18.09
CA SER A 251 -13.38 -16.31 -18.07
C SER A 251 -12.54 -15.20 -17.46
N GLU A 252 -11.44 -15.60 -16.82
CA GLU A 252 -10.41 -14.68 -16.36
C GLU A 252 -9.39 -14.43 -17.48
N ALA A 253 -8.75 -13.26 -17.45
CA ALA A 253 -7.69 -12.89 -18.37
C ALA A 253 -6.69 -11.97 -17.66
N ASN A 254 -5.42 -12.09 -18.03
CA ASN A 254 -4.44 -11.04 -17.76
C ASN A 254 -4.66 -9.92 -18.78
N LEU A 255 -4.80 -8.69 -18.29
CA LEU A 255 -5.07 -7.49 -19.09
C LEU A 255 -3.79 -6.74 -19.47
N ARG A 256 -2.60 -7.37 -19.36
CA ARG A 256 -1.32 -6.75 -19.75
C ARG A 256 -1.33 -6.25 -21.19
N ASP A 257 -1.99 -6.95 -22.09
CA ASP A 257 -2.10 -6.59 -23.51
C ASP A 257 -3.00 -5.37 -23.77
N GLU A 258 -3.76 -4.91 -22.77
CA GLU A 258 -4.56 -3.67 -22.84
C GLU A 258 -3.72 -2.40 -22.58
N PHE A 259 -2.45 -2.58 -22.19
CA PHE A 259 -1.49 -1.52 -21.93
C PHE A 259 -0.39 -1.52 -22.98
N GLU A 260 0.29 -0.38 -23.15
CA GLU A 260 1.43 -0.28 -24.06
C GLU A 260 2.54 -1.26 -23.69
N LYS A 261 3.32 -1.67 -24.69
CA LYS A 261 4.44 -2.60 -24.48
C LYS A 261 5.48 -2.01 -23.53
N ASN A 262 5.75 -0.71 -23.69
CA ASN A 262 6.60 0.05 -22.77
C ASN A 262 5.95 0.25 -21.41
N PHE A 263 6.76 0.29 -20.37
CA PHE A 263 6.33 0.52 -19.00
C PHE A 263 7.45 1.17 -18.18
N PHE A 264 7.12 1.66 -16.99
CA PHE A 264 8.10 2.15 -16.03
C PHE A 264 8.26 1.16 -14.88
N TYR A 265 9.47 1.04 -14.36
CA TYR A 265 9.75 0.24 -13.17
C TYR A 265 10.54 1.01 -12.13
N ILE A 266 10.34 0.64 -10.86
CA ILE A 266 10.94 1.27 -9.69
C ILE A 266 11.57 0.19 -8.84
N SER A 267 12.89 0.26 -8.68
CA SER A 267 13.60 -0.62 -7.75
C SER A 267 13.20 -0.31 -6.30
N ASP A 268 13.23 -1.34 -5.45
CA ASP A 268 12.82 -1.22 -4.04
C ASP A 268 13.58 -0.11 -3.29
N ASP A 269 14.88 0.04 -3.58
CA ASP A 269 15.76 1.05 -2.98
C ASP A 269 15.28 2.49 -3.25
N ASN A 270 14.61 2.73 -4.39
CA ASN A 270 14.12 4.05 -4.79
C ASN A 270 12.71 4.35 -4.27
N LYS A 271 11.93 3.33 -3.88
CA LYS A 271 10.50 3.49 -3.50
C LYS A 271 10.31 4.51 -2.38
N GLU A 272 11.12 4.45 -1.32
CA GLU A 272 10.95 5.34 -0.17
C GLU A 272 11.29 6.80 -0.50
N GLN A 273 12.34 7.04 -1.28
CA GLN A 273 12.70 8.39 -1.73
C GLN A 273 11.59 8.99 -2.59
N ILE A 274 11.09 8.23 -3.57
CA ILE A 274 10.00 8.68 -4.45
C ILE A 274 8.73 8.99 -3.65
N ARG A 275 8.40 8.19 -2.63
CA ARG A 275 7.25 8.48 -1.75
C ARG A 275 7.40 9.81 -1.00
N GLN A 276 8.61 10.13 -0.51
CA GLN A 276 8.88 11.41 0.15
C GLN A 276 8.76 12.59 -0.84
N GLU A 277 9.20 12.42 -2.08
CA GLU A 277 9.04 13.43 -3.13
C GLU A 277 7.56 13.62 -3.49
N LEU A 278 6.78 12.54 -3.60
CA LEU A 278 5.34 12.56 -3.84
C LEU A 278 4.55 13.25 -2.72
N GLU A 279 4.98 13.11 -1.47
CA GLU A 279 4.40 13.85 -0.34
C GLU A 279 4.47 15.37 -0.55
N ASN A 280 5.58 15.89 -1.11
CA ASN A 280 5.71 17.31 -1.44
C ASN A 280 4.75 17.75 -2.56
N CYS A 281 4.27 16.81 -3.37
CA CYS A 281 3.25 17.02 -4.39
C CYS A 281 1.82 16.77 -3.88
N ASN A 282 1.61 16.61 -2.56
CA ASN A 282 0.35 16.20 -1.93
C ASN A 282 -0.19 14.83 -2.38
N VAL A 283 0.67 13.94 -2.88
CA VAL A 283 0.31 12.57 -3.25
C VAL A 283 0.77 11.64 -2.13
N ASN A 284 -0.11 11.42 -1.15
CA ASN A 284 0.15 10.58 0.02
C ASN A 284 -1.10 9.82 0.47
N GLU A 285 -0.95 8.87 1.39
CA GLU A 285 -2.04 8.00 1.86
C GLU A 285 -3.26 8.81 2.35
N ALA A 286 -3.05 9.83 3.19
CA ALA A 286 -4.14 10.65 3.70
C ALA A 286 -4.82 11.51 2.62
N HIS A 287 -4.10 11.91 1.58
CA HIS A 287 -4.72 12.61 0.46
C HIS A 287 -5.51 11.66 -0.43
N LEU A 288 -4.96 10.49 -0.77
CA LEU A 288 -5.59 9.54 -1.70
C LEU A 288 -6.75 8.76 -1.07
N PHE A 289 -6.75 8.58 0.25
CA PHE A 289 -7.76 7.84 0.99
C PHE A 289 -8.42 8.73 2.05
N PRO A 290 -9.54 9.41 1.72
CA PRO A 290 -10.24 10.32 2.62
C PRO A 290 -10.91 9.63 3.81
N GLU A 291 -11.10 8.32 3.76
CA GLU A 291 -11.83 7.58 4.79
C GLU A 291 -11.10 7.64 6.13
N LEU A 292 -11.89 7.70 7.21
CA LEU A 292 -11.38 7.95 8.55
C LEU A 292 -10.30 6.93 8.97
N GLU A 293 -10.44 5.66 8.56
CA GLU A 293 -9.45 4.63 8.86
C GLU A 293 -8.04 5.01 8.37
N TYR A 294 -7.92 5.49 7.13
CA TYR A 294 -6.64 5.88 6.54
C TYR A 294 -6.12 7.19 7.15
N GLN A 295 -7.01 8.13 7.45
CA GLN A 295 -6.63 9.35 8.20
C GLN A 295 -6.02 9.00 9.57
N LEU A 296 -6.63 8.08 10.31
CA LEU A 296 -6.15 7.64 11.61
C LEU A 296 -4.84 6.86 11.52
N LYS A 297 -4.68 6.00 10.51
CA LYS A 297 -3.40 5.29 10.23
C LYS A 297 -2.28 6.29 9.93
N TYR A 298 -2.56 7.27 9.07
CA TYR A 298 -1.61 8.34 8.75
C TYR A 298 -1.22 9.16 9.98
N ILE A 299 -2.20 9.65 10.76
CA ILE A 299 -1.94 10.40 12.00
C ILE A 299 -1.07 9.57 12.95
N ARG A 300 -1.38 8.29 13.14
CA ARG A 300 -0.57 7.40 13.97
C ARG A 300 0.87 7.35 13.48
N ARG A 301 1.10 7.00 12.21
CA ARG A 301 2.44 6.88 11.59
C ARG A 301 3.23 8.19 11.69
N HIS A 302 2.60 9.31 11.35
CA HIS A 302 3.25 10.62 11.38
C HIS A 302 3.67 11.03 12.79
N ASN A 303 2.96 10.58 13.84
CA ASN A 303 3.30 10.86 15.24
C ASN A 303 4.22 9.80 15.88
N GLU A 304 4.62 8.74 15.17
CA GLU A 304 5.46 7.67 15.76
C GLU A 304 6.82 8.16 16.25
N HIS A 305 7.39 9.18 15.59
CA HIS A 305 8.65 9.81 16.02
C HIS A 305 8.55 10.51 17.39
N LEU A 306 7.35 10.81 17.87
CA LEU A 306 7.10 11.39 19.20
C LEU A 306 6.98 10.32 20.30
N ARG A 307 7.04 9.03 19.95
CA ARG A 307 6.87 7.91 20.89
C ARG A 307 7.95 7.94 21.96
N ARG A 308 7.52 7.77 23.21
CA ARG A 308 8.39 7.54 24.38
C ARG A 308 7.99 6.26 25.10
N SER A 309 8.96 5.58 25.72
CA SER A 309 8.68 4.44 26.59
C SER A 309 7.84 4.91 27.79
N VAL A 310 6.78 4.18 28.10
CA VAL A 310 5.98 4.37 29.32
C VAL A 310 6.16 3.16 30.22
N SER A 311 6.15 3.38 31.54
CA SER A 311 6.18 2.28 32.50
C SER A 311 4.94 1.42 32.37
N TYR A 312 5.06 0.13 32.67
CA TYR A 312 3.90 -0.74 32.78
C TYR A 312 3.00 -0.26 33.94
N PHE A 313 1.70 -0.48 33.82
CA PHE A 313 0.76 -0.07 34.86
C PHE A 313 1.06 -0.81 36.18
N GLU A 314 1.26 -0.05 37.25
CA GLU A 314 1.34 -0.57 38.61
C GLU A 314 0.12 -0.11 39.38
N LYS A 315 -0.65 -1.08 39.92
CA LYS A 315 -1.81 -0.77 40.74
C LYS A 315 -1.33 -0.09 42.03
N PHE A 316 -1.91 1.07 42.34
CA PHE A 316 -1.65 1.77 43.59
C PHE A 316 -1.86 0.85 44.80
N GLN A 317 -0.83 0.70 45.63
CA GLN A 317 -0.91 0.07 46.94
C GLN A 317 -0.61 1.11 48.01
N ASN A 318 -1.51 1.27 48.97
CA ASN A 318 -1.25 2.10 50.15
C ASN A 318 -0.12 1.45 50.95
N ILE A 319 1.07 2.04 50.94
CA ILE A 319 2.12 1.67 51.87
C ILE A 319 1.71 2.22 53.23
N THR A 320 0.97 1.43 54.02
CA THR A 320 0.90 1.64 55.46
C THR A 320 2.31 1.42 56.00
N LYS A 321 2.93 2.48 56.52
CA LYS A 321 4.19 2.42 57.26
C LYS A 321 3.97 1.63 58.55
N GLU A 322 3.93 0.31 58.46
CA GLU A 322 4.31 -0.55 59.56
C GLU A 322 5.78 -0.88 59.38
N SER A 323 6.56 -0.61 60.43
CA SER A 323 7.98 -0.84 60.51
C SER A 323 8.27 -2.34 60.45
N VAL A 324 8.38 -2.86 59.22
CA VAL A 324 8.99 -4.15 58.96
C VAL A 324 10.30 -3.87 58.22
N ASN A 325 11.39 -4.25 58.88
CA ASN A 325 12.71 -4.38 58.27
C ASN A 325 12.62 -5.44 57.16
N THR A 326 12.26 -5.00 55.97
CA THR A 326 12.52 -5.72 54.73
C THR A 326 13.40 -4.80 53.90
N GLU A 327 14.66 -5.20 53.77
CA GLU A 327 15.61 -4.69 52.78
C GLU A 327 15.06 -4.98 51.38
N GLU A 328 14.03 -4.24 50.97
CA GLU A 328 13.63 -4.16 49.57
C GLU A 328 14.59 -3.20 48.89
N ASN A 329 15.47 -3.81 48.11
CA ASN A 329 16.43 -3.21 47.19
C ASN A 329 15.81 -2.07 46.35
N ILE A 330 15.78 -0.87 46.93
CA ILE A 330 16.09 0.33 46.16
C ILE A 330 17.46 0.01 45.56
N ARG A 331 17.57 -0.12 44.23
CA ARG A 331 18.88 -0.13 43.53
C ARG A 331 19.52 1.26 43.69
N LYS A 332 19.84 1.61 44.93
CA LYS A 332 20.74 2.69 45.29
C LYS A 332 22.12 2.25 44.86
N TYR A 333 22.79 3.18 44.24
CA TYR A 333 24.18 3.09 43.87
C TYR A 333 25.07 2.64 45.04
N ASN A 334 25.98 1.68 44.80
CA ASN A 334 26.95 1.28 45.80
C ASN A 334 28.09 2.31 45.85
N SER A 335 28.06 3.19 46.84
CA SER A 335 29.06 4.27 47.03
C SER A 335 30.49 3.74 47.14
N ASP A 336 30.68 2.49 47.54
CA ASP A 336 31.98 1.85 47.65
C ASP A 336 32.60 1.52 46.27
N ILE A 337 31.78 1.27 45.25
CA ILE A 337 32.25 1.01 43.88
C ILE A 337 32.75 2.31 43.23
N LEU A 338 32.10 3.46 43.49
CA LEU A 338 32.60 4.75 42.96
C LEU A 338 33.98 5.00 43.52
N LYS A 339 34.11 4.95 44.84
CA LYS A 339 35.34 5.32 45.54
C LYS A 339 36.52 4.46 45.08
N LYS A 340 36.27 3.18 44.79
CA LYS A 340 37.27 2.29 44.18
C LYS A 340 37.68 2.75 42.77
N VAL A 341 36.71 3.05 41.90
CA VAL A 341 36.97 3.53 40.53
C VAL A 341 37.63 4.92 40.53
N MET A 342 37.30 5.81 41.46
CA MET A 342 37.89 7.16 41.57
C MET A 342 39.34 7.09 42.05
N ASN A 343 39.64 6.18 43.00
CA ASN A 343 41.00 5.92 43.47
C ASN A 343 41.88 5.29 42.38
N GLU A 344 41.35 4.40 41.55
CA GLU A 344 42.07 3.80 40.42
C GLU A 344 42.44 4.82 39.32
N GLU A 345 41.66 5.88 39.14
CA GLU A 345 41.92 6.94 38.16
C GLU A 345 42.73 8.12 38.76
N ASN A 346 43.25 8.01 40.00
CA ASN A 346 44.03 9.03 40.71
C ASN A 346 43.34 10.42 40.78
N ILE A 347 42.03 10.45 41.01
CA ILE A 347 41.26 11.70 41.10
C ILE A 347 41.35 12.26 42.52
N GLU A 348 41.60 13.56 42.66
CA GLU A 348 41.65 14.23 43.98
C GLU A 348 40.36 14.05 44.79
N ASN A 349 40.48 13.98 46.11
CA ASN A 349 39.36 13.70 47.02
C ASN A 349 38.23 14.73 46.97
N GLU A 350 38.51 15.99 46.63
CA GLU A 350 37.48 17.03 46.49
C GLU A 350 36.66 16.82 45.21
N ILE A 351 37.32 16.57 44.07
CA ILE A 351 36.68 16.30 42.78
C ILE A 351 35.86 14.99 42.84
N SER A 352 36.34 14.03 43.63
CA SER A 352 35.67 12.74 43.81
C SER A 352 34.29 12.88 44.45
N LYS A 353 34.15 13.72 45.49
CA LYS A 353 32.86 14.01 46.12
C LYS A 353 31.88 14.71 45.19
N GLU A 354 32.39 15.57 44.31
CA GLU A 354 31.55 16.30 43.36
C GLU A 354 31.03 15.38 42.25
N ILE A 355 31.83 14.41 41.83
CA ILE A 355 31.39 13.37 40.88
C ILE A 355 30.40 12.40 41.55
N GLU A 356 30.60 12.05 42.83
CA GLU A 356 29.64 11.27 43.62
C GLU A 356 28.27 11.96 43.68
N GLN A 357 28.28 13.28 43.90
CA GLN A 357 27.05 14.10 43.88
C GLN A 357 26.39 14.12 42.50
N ILE A 358 27.15 14.19 41.40
CA ILE A 358 26.62 14.09 40.04
C ILE A 358 25.88 12.77 39.83
N PHE A 359 26.43 11.65 40.32
CA PHE A 359 25.72 10.38 40.24
C PHE A 359 24.45 10.39 41.06
N LEU A 360 24.48 10.87 42.32
CA LEU A 360 23.32 10.98 43.22
C LEU A 360 22.19 11.85 42.63
N ASP A 361 22.52 12.99 42.05
CA ASP A 361 21.55 13.94 41.49
C ASP A 361 20.87 13.43 40.21
N ASN A 362 21.46 12.42 39.55
CA ASN A 362 20.91 11.81 38.32
C ASN A 362 20.40 10.37 38.56
N GLN A 363 20.20 9.94 39.82
CA GLN A 363 19.65 8.60 40.14
C GLN A 363 18.13 8.54 39.97
N GLU A 364 17.70 8.45 38.72
CA GLU A 364 16.36 7.97 38.40
C GLU A 364 16.32 6.43 38.31
N VAL A 365 15.13 5.84 38.42
CA VAL A 365 14.92 4.40 38.23
C VAL A 365 15.39 4.00 36.82
N ASP A 366 16.26 2.99 36.76
CA ASP A 366 16.88 2.44 35.53
C ASP A 366 17.79 3.40 34.72
N TRP A 367 18.42 4.40 35.36
CA TRP A 367 19.32 5.35 34.68
C TRP A 367 20.45 4.68 33.85
N MET A 368 20.92 3.50 34.25
CA MET A 368 21.95 2.72 33.57
C MET A 368 21.51 2.13 32.21
N LYS A 369 20.20 2.11 31.90
CA LYS A 369 19.67 1.61 30.61
C LYS A 369 19.32 2.75 29.65
N ARG A 370 19.52 4.01 30.05
CA ARG A 370 19.13 5.19 29.28
C ARG A 370 20.37 5.92 28.76
N ASP A 371 20.65 5.77 27.47
CA ASP A 371 21.80 6.43 26.82
C ASP A 371 21.82 7.96 27.00
N SER A 372 20.64 8.58 27.11
CA SER A 372 20.49 10.01 27.37
C SER A 372 20.94 10.43 28.77
N VAL A 373 20.69 9.60 29.79
CA VAL A 373 21.11 9.86 31.17
C VAL A 373 22.61 9.59 31.33
N ILE A 374 23.11 8.52 30.74
CA ILE A 374 24.54 8.21 30.67
C ILE A 374 25.31 9.35 30.00
N SER A 375 24.80 9.85 28.86
CA SER A 375 25.39 10.99 28.15
C SER A 375 25.37 12.28 28.99
N ARG A 376 24.29 12.52 29.74
CA ARG A 376 24.19 13.68 30.64
C ARG A 376 25.20 13.62 31.78
N ILE A 377 25.31 12.47 32.45
CA ILE A 377 26.29 12.23 33.53
C ILE A 377 27.72 12.43 32.98
N LYS A 378 28.01 11.87 31.80
CA LYS A 378 29.32 12.04 31.14
C LYS A 378 29.66 13.50 30.90
N ILE A 379 28.71 14.28 30.38
CA ILE A 379 28.89 15.70 30.12
C ILE A 379 29.14 16.47 31.42
N GLN A 380 28.41 16.14 32.49
CA GLN A 380 28.58 16.79 33.80
C GLN A 380 29.94 16.46 34.42
N ILE A 381 30.40 15.20 34.37
CA ILE A 381 31.74 14.80 34.82
C ILE A 381 32.82 15.50 33.99
N CYS A 382 32.70 15.50 32.66
CA CYS A 382 33.63 16.19 31.76
C CYS A 382 33.74 17.69 32.06
N LYS A 383 32.61 18.34 32.36
CA LYS A 383 32.57 19.77 32.71
C LYS A 383 33.28 20.01 34.05
N LYS A 384 33.08 19.11 35.01
CA LYS A 384 33.68 19.24 36.34
C LYS A 384 35.18 18.99 36.35
N LEU A 385 35.66 18.01 35.58
CA LEU A 385 37.09 17.75 35.39
C LEU A 385 37.80 18.93 34.69
N LYS A 386 37.18 19.54 33.66
CA LYS A 386 37.75 20.73 33.00
C LYS A 386 37.86 21.93 33.92
N ASN A 387 36.86 22.15 34.77
CA ASN A 387 36.87 23.24 35.74
C ASN A 387 37.98 23.10 36.80
N ASN A 388 38.49 21.88 37.01
CA ASN A 388 39.57 21.56 37.92
C ASN A 388 40.92 21.32 37.20
N GLY A 389 41.12 21.88 36.00
CA GLY A 389 42.43 21.95 35.33
C GLY A 389 42.79 20.80 34.38
N TYR A 390 41.91 19.82 34.17
CA TYR A 390 42.17 18.71 33.24
C TYR A 390 42.01 19.15 31.78
N LYS A 391 42.91 18.69 30.89
CA LYS A 391 42.79 18.98 29.44
C LYS A 391 41.52 18.33 28.87
N LYS A 392 40.89 18.99 27.89
CA LYS A 392 39.63 18.53 27.26
C LYS A 392 39.66 17.08 26.78
N SER A 393 40.79 16.62 26.21
CA SER A 393 40.95 15.24 25.76
C SER A 393 41.15 14.23 26.89
N GLU A 394 41.68 14.66 28.03
CA GLU A 394 41.91 13.80 29.20
C GLU A 394 40.60 13.65 29.99
N ALA A 395 39.87 14.76 30.20
CA ALA A 395 38.57 14.76 30.86
C ALA A 395 37.54 13.84 30.16
N ASP A 396 37.49 13.84 28.83
CA ASP A 396 36.56 12.96 28.09
C ASP A 396 36.95 11.48 28.17
N LYS A 397 38.24 11.17 28.22
CA LYS A 397 38.74 9.79 28.42
C LYS A 397 38.42 9.28 29.83
N ILE A 398 38.66 10.11 30.85
CA ILE A 398 38.38 9.77 32.25
C ILE A 398 36.87 9.58 32.47
N ALA A 399 36.04 10.48 31.96
CA ALA A 399 34.58 10.37 32.10
C ALA A 399 34.00 9.11 31.43
N LYS A 400 34.53 8.71 30.25
CA LYS A 400 34.17 7.45 29.60
C LYS A 400 34.53 6.24 30.47
N ARG A 401 35.79 6.17 30.95
CA ARG A 401 36.25 5.04 31.78
C ARG A 401 35.47 4.89 33.08
N ILE A 402 35.14 6.00 33.75
CA ILE A 402 34.33 5.98 34.97
C ILE A 402 32.96 5.36 34.68
N ILE A 403 32.29 5.82 33.62
CA ILE A 403 30.97 5.30 33.23
C ILE A 403 31.05 3.83 32.81
N ASP A 404 32.03 3.47 31.99
CA ASP A 404 32.19 2.11 31.47
C ASP A 404 32.45 1.12 32.63
N LYS A 405 33.32 1.47 33.59
CA LYS A 405 33.60 0.66 34.79
C LYS A 405 32.40 0.54 35.74
N ILE A 406 31.57 1.57 35.83
CA ILE A 406 30.34 1.55 36.67
C ILE A 406 29.25 0.70 36.01
N ILE A 407 29.14 0.71 34.69
CA ILE A 407 28.17 -0.10 33.94
C ILE A 407 28.59 -1.57 33.90
N HIS A 408 29.91 -1.87 33.81
CA HIS A 408 30.43 -3.23 33.66
C HIS A 408 30.72 -3.98 34.98
N ASN A 409 30.72 -3.33 36.15
CA ASN A 409 30.86 -4.01 37.46
C ASN A 409 29.56 -4.74 37.91
N LYS A 410 28.86 -5.35 36.95
CA LYS A 410 27.77 -6.32 37.18
C LYS A 410 28.30 -7.73 36.95
N GLU A 411 29.01 -8.24 37.94
CA GLU A 411 28.86 -9.65 38.37
C GLU A 411 28.72 -9.67 39.89
#